data_AF-A0A924AUS7-F1
#
_entry.id   AF-A0A924AUS7-F1
#
_cell.length_a   1.000
_cell.length_b   1.000
_cell.length_c   1.000
_cell.angle_alpha   90.00
_cell.angle_beta   90.00
_cell.angle_gamma   90.00
#
_symmetry.space_group_name_H-M   'P 1'
#
loop_
_entity.id
_entity.type
_entity.pdbx_description
1 polymer ?
#
loop_
_entity_poly.entity_id
_entity_poly.type
_entity_poly.pdbx_seq_one_letter_code
_entity_poly.pdbx_strand_id
1 'polypeptide(L)'
;MSQAEGETVATWCHRQPDSAWRRVLLRPGAKGHLMAEFLCARVYVWDGKEAGARRWHLLIRRELDGKKVKYCLCNAGSGADLHELARMQGLRYFVEQAFKEAKSACGMAEYQCRKWDGLHHHMTMVMIATMFLTKERLALRATAQLLSCEDVVQMLKHRLPSKLIDDESLVSQIVSRHQRRNTARNSAYQRQGRAWAPINDT
;
A
#
# COMPACT_ATOMS: atom_id res chain seq x y z
N MET A 1 41.77 -16.73 1.62
CA MET A 1 40.69 -15.88 2.18
C MET A 1 39.67 -16.81 2.82
N SER A 2 39.57 -16.83 4.15
CA SER A 2 38.61 -17.66 4.87
C SER A 2 37.19 -17.32 4.39
N GLN A 3 36.47 -18.30 3.84
CA GLN A 3 35.03 -18.18 3.64
C GLN A 3 34.42 -18.11 5.04
N ALA A 4 33.91 -16.93 5.41
CA ALA A 4 33.12 -16.80 6.62
C ALA A 4 31.86 -17.65 6.46
N GLU A 5 31.61 -18.54 7.41
CA GLU A 5 30.35 -19.29 7.46
C GLU A 5 29.17 -18.31 7.56
N GLY A 6 28.12 -18.57 6.78
CA GLY A 6 26.91 -17.76 6.84
C GLY A 6 26.23 -17.91 8.20
N GLU A 7 25.83 -16.80 8.80
CA GLU A 7 25.09 -16.79 10.06
C GLU A 7 23.71 -16.14 9.92
N THR A 8 22.79 -16.49 10.82
CA THR A 8 21.47 -15.86 10.85
C THR A 8 21.56 -14.47 11.46
N VAL A 9 20.92 -13.49 10.83
CA VAL A 9 20.86 -12.09 11.29
C VAL A 9 20.39 -11.97 12.75
N ALA A 10 19.42 -12.81 13.16
CA ALA A 10 18.93 -12.83 14.53
C ALA A 10 20.03 -13.20 15.53
N THR A 11 20.83 -14.23 15.24
CA THR A 11 21.95 -14.66 16.09
C THR A 11 23.01 -13.57 16.19
N TRP A 12 23.38 -12.96 15.06
CA TRP A 12 24.31 -11.82 15.04
C TRP A 12 23.81 -10.66 15.91
N CYS A 13 22.52 -10.33 15.79
CA CYS A 13 21.86 -9.26 16.53
C CYS A 13 21.90 -9.49 18.05
N HIS A 14 21.64 -10.71 18.52
CA HIS A 14 21.64 -11.04 19.96
C HIS A 14 23.03 -10.93 20.61
N ARG A 15 24.10 -11.06 19.81
CA ARG A 15 25.48 -10.91 20.28
C ARG A 15 25.95 -9.46 20.36
N GLN A 16 25.20 -8.51 19.80
CA GLN A 16 25.61 -7.11 19.84
C GLN A 16 25.34 -6.51 21.22
N PRO A 17 26.29 -5.76 21.80
CA PRO A 17 26.09 -5.11 23.08
C PRO A 17 25.04 -4.00 22.96
N ASP A 18 24.37 -3.66 24.06
CA ASP A 18 23.39 -2.57 24.08
C ASP A 18 24.02 -1.21 23.69
N SER A 19 25.32 -1.02 23.91
CA SER A 19 26.06 0.17 23.49
C SER A 19 26.20 0.33 21.97
N ALA A 20 26.02 -0.74 21.19
CA ALA A 20 26.02 -0.67 19.72
C ALA A 20 24.69 -0.11 19.16
N TRP A 21 23.63 -0.10 19.96
CA TRP A 21 22.34 0.43 19.56
C TRP A 21 22.31 1.94 19.71
N ARG A 22 21.87 2.62 18.65
CA ARG A 22 21.72 4.07 18.62
C ARG A 22 20.25 4.43 18.60
N ARG A 23 19.84 5.26 19.55
CA ARG A 23 18.48 5.81 19.59
C ARG A 23 18.34 6.88 18.52
N VAL A 24 17.32 6.75 17.67
CA VAL A 24 17.04 7.68 16.57
C VAL A 24 15.62 8.22 16.70
N LEU A 25 15.51 9.54 16.57
CA LEU A 25 14.24 10.25 16.44
C LEU A 25 13.77 10.17 14.98
N LEU A 26 12.66 9.47 14.72
CA LEU A 26 12.21 9.25 13.34
C LEU A 26 11.35 10.39 12.83
N ARG A 27 10.32 10.76 13.58
CA ARG A 27 9.36 11.83 13.22
C ARG A 27 8.43 12.17 14.39
N PRO A 28 7.76 13.33 14.36
CA PRO A 28 6.57 13.57 15.16
C PRO A 28 5.47 12.54 14.84
N GLY A 29 4.73 12.11 15.85
CA GLY A 29 3.58 11.23 15.73
C GLY A 29 2.40 11.73 16.56
N ALA A 30 1.24 11.10 16.39
CA ALA A 30 0.00 11.50 17.07
C ALA A 30 0.08 11.37 18.61
N LYS A 31 0.96 10.48 19.11
CA LYS A 31 1.20 10.24 20.54
C LYS A 31 2.57 10.75 21.00
N GLY A 32 3.07 11.81 20.35
CA GLY A 32 4.42 12.31 20.55
C GLY A 32 5.41 11.73 19.55
N HIS A 33 6.69 12.00 19.78
CA HIS A 33 7.75 11.63 18.86
C HIS A 33 7.91 10.11 18.72
N LEU A 34 7.97 9.64 17.48
CA LEU A 34 8.31 8.26 17.18
C LEU A 34 9.82 8.09 17.27
N MET A 35 10.27 7.35 18.28
CA MET A 35 11.66 7.01 18.52
C MET A 35 11.84 5.48 18.46
N ALA A 36 13.01 5.03 18.01
CA ALA A 36 13.38 3.63 18.05
C ALA A 36 14.90 3.49 18.16
N GLU A 37 15.36 2.31 18.55
CA GLU A 37 16.77 1.97 18.61
C GLU A 37 17.16 1.24 17.33
N PHE A 38 18.33 1.59 16.81
CA PHE A 38 18.84 1.08 15.56
C PHE A 38 20.24 0.52 15.72
N LEU A 39 20.46 -0.60 15.07
CA LEU A 39 21.76 -1.23 14.88
C LEU A 39 21.99 -1.34 13.38
N CYS A 40 23.19 -0.98 12.93
CA CYS A 40 23.54 -0.96 11.51
C CYS A 40 24.89 -1.63 11.29
N ALA A 41 24.98 -2.51 10.29
CA ALA A 41 26.22 -3.15 9.89
C ALA A 41 26.30 -3.34 8.37
N ARG A 42 27.52 -3.42 7.85
CA ARG A 42 27.76 -3.85 6.47
C ARG A 42 27.86 -5.36 6.44
N VAL A 43 26.99 -5.99 5.66
CA VAL A 43 26.91 -7.45 5.53
C VAL A 43 27.08 -7.87 4.08
N TYR A 44 27.55 -9.10 3.88
CA TYR A 44 27.52 -9.75 2.58
C TYR A 44 26.31 -10.68 2.54
N VAL A 45 25.48 -10.54 1.51
CA VAL A 45 24.29 -11.38 1.30
C VAL A 45 24.50 -12.13 -0.01
N TRP A 46 24.29 -13.44 0.04
CA TRP A 46 24.42 -14.32 -1.11
C TRP A 46 23.29 -15.35 -1.08
N ASP A 47 22.64 -15.54 -2.23
CA ASP A 47 21.55 -16.49 -2.41
C ASP A 47 22.01 -17.84 -2.99
N GLY A 48 23.32 -18.00 -3.21
CA GLY A 48 23.92 -19.17 -3.84
C GLY A 48 23.72 -19.28 -5.35
N LYS A 49 22.98 -18.34 -5.97
CA LYS A 49 22.67 -18.33 -7.41
C LYS A 49 23.42 -17.24 -8.15
N GLU A 50 23.62 -16.10 -7.51
CA GLU A 50 24.39 -15.00 -8.10
C GLU A 50 25.90 -15.32 -8.12
N ALA A 51 26.63 -14.71 -9.06
CA ALA A 51 28.07 -14.93 -9.26
C ALA A 51 28.93 -14.60 -8.02
N GLY A 52 28.41 -13.83 -7.07
CA GLY A 52 29.09 -13.54 -5.82
C GLY A 52 28.20 -12.82 -4.82
N ALA A 53 28.67 -12.75 -3.58
CA ALA A 53 27.96 -12.07 -2.51
C ALA A 53 27.91 -10.55 -2.74
N ARG A 54 26.74 -9.95 -2.54
CA ARG A 54 26.57 -8.49 -2.63
C ARG A 54 26.70 -7.88 -1.24
N ARG A 55 27.26 -6.66 -1.18
CA ARG A 55 27.43 -5.95 0.08
C ARG A 55 26.25 -5.01 0.34
N TRP A 56 25.54 -5.23 1.44
CA TRP A 56 24.35 -4.49 1.85
C TRP A 56 24.56 -3.81 3.21
N HIS A 57 23.71 -2.82 3.51
CA HIS A 57 23.48 -2.36 4.88
C HIS A 57 22.42 -3.24 5.52
N LEU A 58 22.73 -3.87 6.63
CA LEU A 58 21.77 -4.50 7.52
C LEU A 58 21.34 -3.47 8.55
N LEU A 59 20.06 -3.12 8.55
CA LEU A 59 19.45 -2.22 9.51
C LEU A 59 18.48 -3.00 10.39
N ILE A 60 18.72 -2.96 11.70
CA ILE A 60 17.87 -3.61 12.70
C ILE A 60 17.24 -2.52 13.55
N ARG A 61 15.91 -2.56 13.65
CA ARG A 61 15.12 -1.62 14.45
C ARG A 61 14.51 -2.35 15.62
N ARG A 62 14.76 -1.86 16.83
CA ARG A 62 14.13 -2.28 18.09
C ARG A 62 13.19 -1.18 18.58
N GLU A 63 11.94 -1.52 18.87
CA GLU A 63 11.02 -0.61 19.55
C GLU A 63 11.49 -0.36 20.99
N LEU A 64 11.18 0.81 21.57
CA LEU A 64 11.70 1.21 22.89
C LEU A 64 11.25 0.30 24.04
N ASP A 65 10.14 -0.43 23.87
CA ASP A 65 9.67 -1.43 24.82
C ASP A 65 10.37 -2.79 24.67
N GLY A 66 11.28 -2.93 23.69
CA GLY A 66 12.03 -4.14 23.38
C GLY A 66 11.19 -5.27 22.75
N LYS A 67 9.87 -5.11 22.62
CA LYS A 67 8.97 -6.23 22.25
C LYS A 67 9.05 -6.60 20.78
N LYS A 68 9.49 -5.66 19.94
CA LYS A 68 9.49 -5.84 18.48
C LYS A 68 10.82 -5.45 17.88
N VAL A 69 11.41 -6.41 17.18
CA VAL A 69 12.63 -6.23 16.38
C VAL A 69 12.29 -6.47 14.91
N LYS A 70 12.73 -5.55 14.05
CA LYS A 70 12.57 -5.63 12.59
C LYS A 70 13.93 -5.58 11.91
N TYR A 71 14.11 -6.43 10.91
CA TYR A 71 15.35 -6.52 10.13
C TYR A 71 15.09 -6.04 8.70
N CYS A 72 15.98 -5.23 8.15
CA CYS A 72 15.89 -4.73 6.78
C CYS A 72 17.28 -4.72 6.13
N LEU A 73 17.32 -5.05 4.84
CA LEU A 73 18.49 -4.84 4.00
C LEU A 73 18.30 -3.57 3.17
N CYS A 74 19.37 -2.78 3.02
CA CYS A 74 19.38 -1.57 2.21
C CYS A 74 20.61 -1.55 1.31
N ASN A 75 20.40 -1.24 0.03
CA ASN A 75 21.43 -1.12 -0.99
C ASN A 75 21.99 0.31 -1.12
N ALA A 76 21.80 1.17 -0.12
CA ALA A 76 22.35 2.52 -0.12
C ALA A 76 23.89 2.50 -0.21
N GLY A 77 24.45 3.62 -0.70
CA GLY A 77 25.90 3.83 -0.82
C GLY A 77 26.63 3.60 0.52
N SER A 78 27.92 3.30 0.45
CA SER A 78 28.72 2.97 1.64
C SER A 78 28.76 4.07 2.71
N GLY A 79 28.65 5.34 2.30
CA GLY A 79 28.64 6.50 3.20
C GLY A 79 27.26 6.91 3.74
N ALA A 80 26.22 6.09 3.55
CA ALA A 80 24.88 6.42 4.04
C ALA A 80 24.85 6.54 5.57
N ASP A 81 24.32 7.66 6.06
CA ASP A 81 24.21 7.91 7.50
C ASP A 81 23.07 7.08 8.12
N LEU A 82 23.26 6.69 9.39
CA LEU A 82 22.26 5.92 10.12
C LEU A 82 20.91 6.62 10.20
N HIS A 83 20.91 7.95 10.39
CA HIS A 83 19.67 8.72 10.48
C HIS A 83 18.91 8.68 9.15
N GLU A 84 19.62 8.74 8.02
CA GLU A 84 19.01 8.62 6.70
C GLU A 84 18.43 7.23 6.45
N LEU A 85 19.18 6.17 6.78
CA LEU A 85 18.71 4.78 6.67
C LEU A 85 17.45 4.55 7.55
N ALA A 86 17.48 5.04 8.78
CA ALA A 86 16.37 4.95 9.72
C ALA A 86 15.14 5.73 9.22
N ARG A 87 15.34 6.94 8.67
CA ARG A 87 14.30 7.74 8.03
C ARG A 87 13.66 6.99 6.88
N MET A 88 14.46 6.46 5.95
CA MET A 88 13.96 5.68 4.80
C MET A 88 13.15 4.46 5.25
N GLN A 89 13.65 3.70 6.22
CA GLN A 89 12.90 2.58 6.79
C GLN A 89 11.56 3.04 7.40
N GLY A 90 11.56 4.20 8.08
CA GLY A 90 10.35 4.79 8.67
C GLY A 90 9.31 5.28 7.66
N LEU A 91 9.70 5.60 6.43
CA LEU A 91 8.79 6.08 5.38
C LEU A 91 7.81 5.00 4.89
N ARG A 92 8.14 3.71 5.08
CA ARG A 92 7.25 2.59 4.71
C ARG A 92 5.84 2.73 5.28
N TYR A 93 5.72 3.29 6.48
CA TYR A 93 4.42 3.55 7.10
C TYR A 93 3.52 4.44 6.24
N PHE A 94 4.07 5.47 5.58
CA PHE A 94 3.26 6.37 4.75
C PHE A 94 2.72 5.68 3.51
N VAL A 95 3.49 4.75 2.93
CA VAL A 95 3.03 3.90 1.82
C VAL A 95 1.88 3.01 2.29
N GLU A 96 2.04 2.34 3.43
CA GLU A 96 0.98 1.48 4.00
C GLU A 96 -0.28 2.29 4.33
N GLN A 97 -0.11 3.49 4.87
CA GLN A 97 -1.21 4.40 5.17
C GLN A 97 -1.92 4.88 3.90
N ALA A 98 -1.20 5.20 2.82
CA ALA A 98 -1.80 5.57 1.54
C ALA A 98 -2.64 4.43 0.96
N PHE A 99 -2.18 3.18 1.04
CA PHE A 99 -2.99 2.02 0.64
C PHE A 99 -4.21 1.81 1.53
N LYS A 100 -4.08 2.03 2.85
CA LYS A 100 -5.22 1.94 3.77
C LYS A 100 -6.30 2.96 3.41
N GLU A 101 -5.90 4.20 3.15
CA GLU A 101 -6.80 5.29 2.77
C GLU A 101 -7.43 5.05 1.39
N ALA A 102 -6.66 4.60 0.40
CA ALA A 102 -7.19 4.27 -0.93
C ALA A 102 -8.25 3.15 -0.85
N LYS A 103 -8.04 2.15 0.01
CA LYS A 103 -9.02 1.08 0.25
C LYS A 103 -10.30 1.59 0.90
N SER A 104 -10.19 2.40 1.95
CA SER A 104 -11.36 2.86 2.71
C SER A 104 -12.14 3.98 2.02
N ALA A 105 -11.45 4.95 1.41
CA ALA A 105 -12.06 6.18 0.92
C ALA A 105 -12.31 6.18 -0.61
N CYS A 106 -11.53 5.39 -1.37
CA CYS A 106 -11.57 5.39 -2.84
C CYS A 106 -12.02 4.05 -3.44
N GLY A 107 -12.42 3.07 -2.63
CA GLY A 107 -12.90 1.77 -3.13
C GLY A 107 -11.81 0.92 -3.80
N MET A 108 -10.54 1.06 -3.41
CA MET A 108 -9.45 0.24 -3.98
C MET A 108 -9.69 -1.27 -3.82
N ALA A 109 -10.38 -1.68 -2.76
CA ALA A 109 -10.74 -3.08 -2.50
C ALA A 109 -12.17 -3.45 -2.98
N GLU A 110 -12.88 -2.55 -3.64
CA GLU A 110 -14.30 -2.70 -3.99
C GLU A 110 -14.52 -2.94 -5.50
N TYR A 111 -13.48 -3.34 -6.23
CA TYR A 111 -13.61 -3.66 -7.66
C TYR A 111 -14.32 -5.00 -7.87
N GLN A 112 -15.16 -5.07 -8.91
CA GLN A 112 -15.83 -6.30 -9.35
C GLN A 112 -15.43 -6.70 -10.78
N CYS A 113 -14.32 -6.12 -11.28
CA CYS A 113 -13.82 -6.35 -12.63
C CYS A 113 -13.16 -7.73 -12.75
N ARG A 114 -13.38 -8.41 -13.88
CA ARG A 114 -12.78 -9.73 -14.20
C ARG A 114 -11.73 -9.69 -15.30
N LYS A 115 -11.61 -8.57 -16.00
CA LYS A 115 -10.63 -8.34 -17.08
C LYS A 115 -9.47 -7.50 -16.57
N TRP A 116 -8.28 -7.76 -17.09
CA TRP A 116 -7.07 -6.99 -16.82
C TRP A 116 -7.26 -5.48 -17.04
N ASP A 117 -7.78 -5.09 -18.21
CA ASP A 117 -8.00 -3.67 -18.54
C ASP A 117 -8.99 -3.01 -17.57
N GLY A 118 -10.03 -3.74 -17.16
CA GLY A 118 -11.00 -3.26 -16.19
C GLY A 118 -10.37 -3.00 -14.82
N LEU A 119 -9.50 -3.91 -14.36
CA LEU A 119 -8.73 -3.72 -13.13
C LEU A 119 -7.78 -2.51 -13.25
N HIS A 120 -7.10 -2.37 -14.39
CA HIS A 120 -6.19 -1.24 -14.64
C HIS A 120 -6.90 0.11 -14.63
N HIS A 121 -8.03 0.21 -15.32
CA HIS A 121 -8.84 1.44 -15.31
C HIS A 121 -9.34 1.76 -13.90
N HIS A 122 -9.82 0.77 -13.14
CA HIS A 122 -10.22 0.96 -11.74
C HIS A 122 -9.07 1.49 -10.89
N MET A 123 -7.90 0.86 -10.94
CA MET A 123 -6.73 1.28 -10.16
C MET A 123 -6.26 2.68 -10.56
N THR A 124 -6.32 3.03 -11.84
CA THR A 124 -5.99 4.39 -12.31
C THR A 124 -6.95 5.43 -11.73
N MET A 125 -8.25 5.16 -11.74
CA MET A 125 -9.25 6.04 -11.13
C MET A 125 -9.05 6.18 -9.61
N VAL A 126 -8.74 5.09 -8.92
CA VAL A 126 -8.41 5.10 -7.48
C VAL A 126 -7.19 5.98 -7.21
N MET A 127 -6.13 5.89 -8.02
CA MET A 127 -4.93 6.72 -7.87
C MET A 127 -5.24 8.20 -8.04
N ILE A 128 -6.03 8.57 -9.08
CA ILE A 128 -6.45 9.95 -9.33
C ILE A 128 -7.30 10.47 -8.16
N ALA A 129 -8.27 9.69 -7.68
CA ALA A 129 -9.11 10.07 -6.54
C ALA A 129 -8.28 10.25 -5.26
N THR A 130 -7.36 9.32 -4.97
CA THR A 130 -6.46 9.41 -3.80
C THR A 130 -5.57 10.64 -3.88
N MET A 131 -5.04 10.96 -5.06
CA MET A 131 -4.26 12.18 -5.29
C MET A 131 -5.10 13.43 -5.02
N PHE A 132 -6.34 13.48 -5.53
CA PHE A 132 -7.26 14.59 -5.28
C PHE A 132 -7.51 14.78 -3.78
N LEU A 133 -7.92 13.72 -3.05
CA LEU A 133 -8.16 13.79 -1.61
C LEU A 133 -6.93 14.25 -0.82
N THR A 134 -5.74 13.77 -1.22
CA THR A 134 -4.47 14.18 -0.60
C THR A 134 -4.19 15.67 -0.82
N LYS A 135 -4.46 16.19 -2.02
CA LYS A 135 -4.30 17.63 -2.32
C LYS A 135 -5.26 18.50 -1.51
N GLU A 136 -6.53 18.10 -1.41
CA GLU A 136 -7.53 18.83 -0.61
C GLU A 136 -7.15 18.86 0.87
N ARG A 137 -6.71 17.73 1.43
CA ARG A 137 -6.19 17.69 2.81
C ARG A 137 -5.00 18.60 3.01
N LEU A 138 -4.09 18.66 2.04
CA LEU A 138 -2.91 19.52 2.13
C LEU A 138 -3.30 21.00 2.07
N ALA A 139 -4.26 21.36 1.21
CA ALA A 139 -4.77 22.73 1.11
C ALA A 139 -5.47 23.19 2.40
N LEU A 140 -6.22 22.29 3.05
CA LEU A 140 -6.95 22.59 4.29
C LEU A 140 -6.12 22.41 5.57
N ARG A 141 -4.85 22.03 5.46
CA ARG A 141 -4.01 21.65 6.60
C ARG A 141 -3.84 22.77 7.63
N ALA A 142 -3.81 24.03 7.19
CA ALA A 142 -3.67 25.18 8.09
C ALA A 142 -4.92 25.41 8.96
N THR A 143 -6.11 25.11 8.43
CA THR A 143 -7.39 25.34 9.11
C THR A 143 -7.89 24.09 9.84
N ALA A 144 -7.61 22.90 9.31
CA ALA A 144 -8.08 21.62 9.82
C ALA A 144 -6.93 20.59 9.84
N GLN A 145 -6.06 20.68 10.84
CA GLN A 145 -4.84 19.88 10.92
C GLN A 145 -5.08 18.35 11.00
N LEU A 146 -6.22 17.93 11.56
CA LEU A 146 -6.57 16.52 11.75
C LEU A 146 -7.48 15.95 10.65
N LEU A 147 -7.73 16.71 9.57
CA LEU A 147 -8.63 16.30 8.50
C LEU A 147 -8.16 15.00 7.83
N SER A 148 -9.01 13.98 7.84
CA SER A 148 -8.77 12.69 7.20
C SER A 148 -9.30 12.66 5.76
N CYS A 149 -8.88 11.65 4.98
CA CYS A 149 -9.43 11.42 3.64
C CYS A 149 -10.94 11.12 3.69
N GLU A 150 -11.39 10.42 4.73
CA GLU A 150 -12.81 10.10 4.90
C GLU A 150 -13.63 11.37 5.14
N ASP A 151 -13.14 12.32 5.94
CA ASP A 151 -13.84 13.59 6.19
C ASP A 151 -14.06 14.36 4.89
N VAL A 152 -13.04 14.44 4.03
CA VAL A 152 -13.16 15.06 2.70
C VAL A 152 -14.19 14.32 1.84
N VAL A 153 -14.18 12.99 1.85
CA VAL A 153 -15.19 12.19 1.13
C VAL A 153 -16.61 12.48 1.65
N GLN A 154 -16.80 12.60 2.96
CA GLN A 154 -18.09 12.94 3.56
C GLN A 154 -18.54 14.36 3.19
N MET A 155 -17.61 15.32 3.18
CA MET A 155 -17.88 16.68 2.69
C MET A 155 -18.32 16.68 1.23
N LEU A 156 -17.65 15.91 0.36
CA LEU A 156 -18.03 15.77 -1.05
C LEU A 156 -19.39 15.10 -1.20
N LYS A 157 -19.67 14.02 -0.46
CA LYS A 157 -20.99 13.35 -0.46
C LYS A 157 -22.11 14.29 -0.04
N HIS A 158 -21.84 15.19 0.91
CA HIS A 158 -22.80 16.17 1.37
C HIS A 158 -23.00 17.33 0.39
N ARG A 159 -21.93 17.78 -0.29
CA ARG A 159 -21.96 18.97 -1.18
C ARG A 159 -22.31 18.66 -2.62
N LEU A 160 -21.94 17.49 -3.11
CA LEU A 160 -22.22 17.09 -4.48
C LEU A 160 -23.69 16.67 -4.59
N PRO A 161 -24.39 17.09 -5.65
CA PRO A 161 -25.78 16.72 -5.85
C PRO A 161 -25.92 15.20 -5.94
N SER A 162 -26.76 14.63 -5.06
CA SER A 162 -27.14 13.23 -5.14
C SER A 162 -28.06 13.03 -6.35
N LYS A 163 -27.83 11.97 -7.12
CA LYS A 163 -28.79 11.53 -8.16
C LYS A 163 -30.02 10.83 -7.59
N LEU A 164 -30.01 10.55 -6.29
CA LEU A 164 -31.11 9.94 -5.53
C LEU A 164 -31.72 11.04 -4.68
N ILE A 165 -32.67 11.77 -5.26
CA ILE A 165 -33.34 12.92 -4.64
C ILE A 165 -34.63 12.45 -3.96
N ASP A 166 -35.31 11.49 -4.57
CA ASP A 166 -36.59 10.91 -4.15
C ASP A 166 -36.67 9.40 -4.43
N ASP A 167 -37.74 8.76 -3.96
CA ASP A 167 -37.96 7.33 -4.15
C ASP A 167 -38.10 6.94 -5.63
N GLU A 168 -38.63 7.82 -6.48
CA GLU A 168 -38.79 7.58 -7.92
C GLU A 168 -37.42 7.46 -8.62
N SER A 169 -36.50 8.37 -8.30
CA SER A 169 -35.12 8.36 -8.79
C SER A 169 -34.36 7.11 -8.34
N LEU A 170 -34.62 6.61 -7.13
CA LEU A 170 -34.09 5.35 -6.63
C LEU A 170 -34.62 4.14 -7.41
N VAL A 171 -35.94 4.06 -7.59
CA VAL A 171 -36.57 2.98 -8.36
C VAL A 171 -36.06 3.00 -9.81
N SER A 172 -36.00 4.16 -10.46
CA SER A 172 -35.47 4.33 -11.82
C SER A 172 -34.02 3.81 -11.94
N GLN A 173 -33.17 4.12 -10.95
CA GLN A 173 -31.80 3.63 -10.92
C GLN A 173 -31.72 2.10 -10.74
N ILE A 174 -32.57 1.52 -9.89
CA ILE A 174 -32.66 0.05 -9.70
C ILE A 174 -33.09 -0.61 -11.02
N VAL A 175 -34.15 -0.11 -11.65
CA VAL A 175 -34.68 -0.63 -12.93
C VAL A 175 -33.60 -0.56 -14.02
N SER A 176 -32.90 0.57 -14.15
CA SER A 176 -31.80 0.71 -15.12
C SER A 176 -30.68 -0.32 -14.88
N ARG A 177 -30.30 -0.57 -13.62
CA ARG A 177 -29.31 -1.62 -13.28
C ARG A 177 -29.82 -3.01 -13.66
N HIS A 178 -31.10 -3.30 -13.45
CA HIS A 178 -31.72 -4.59 -13.79
C HIS A 178 -31.74 -4.80 -15.31
N GLN A 179 -32.13 -3.78 -16.06
CA GLN A 179 -32.13 -3.82 -17.52
C GLN A 179 -30.73 -4.12 -18.06
N ARG A 180 -29.68 -3.42 -17.59
CA ARG A 180 -28.29 -3.68 -18.01
C ARG A 180 -27.84 -5.12 -17.72
N ARG A 181 -28.18 -5.66 -16.54
CA ARG A 181 -27.89 -7.07 -16.19
C ARG A 181 -28.60 -8.04 -17.13
N ASN A 182 -29.88 -7.78 -17.43
CA ASN A 182 -30.65 -8.59 -18.36
C ASN A 182 -30.09 -8.53 -19.79
N THR A 183 -29.73 -7.36 -20.29
CA THR A 183 -29.10 -7.20 -21.61
C THR A 183 -27.77 -7.96 -21.70
N ALA A 184 -26.92 -7.85 -20.68
CA ALA A 184 -25.65 -8.58 -20.63
C ALA A 184 -25.86 -10.11 -20.60
N ARG A 185 -26.84 -10.59 -19.81
CA ARG A 185 -27.24 -12.00 -19.76
C ARG A 185 -27.72 -12.50 -21.12
N ASN A 186 -28.62 -11.75 -21.77
CA ASN A 186 -29.16 -12.12 -23.08
C ASN A 186 -28.07 -12.15 -24.16
N SER A 187 -27.14 -11.19 -24.16
CA SER A 187 -25.97 -11.20 -25.05
C SER A 187 -25.06 -12.41 -24.82
N ALA A 188 -24.89 -12.86 -23.57
CA ALA A 188 -24.13 -14.07 -23.26
C ALA A 188 -24.83 -15.33 -23.79
N TYR A 189 -26.14 -15.47 -23.58
CA TYR A 189 -26.94 -16.57 -24.14
C TYR A 189 -26.87 -16.61 -25.67
N GLN A 190 -26.99 -15.47 -26.34
CA GLN A 190 -26.87 -15.40 -27.81
C GLN A 190 -25.50 -15.85 -28.31
N ARG A 191 -24.42 -15.49 -27.60
CA ARG A 191 -23.06 -15.94 -27.95
C ARG A 191 -22.86 -17.44 -27.74
N GLN A 192 -23.42 -18.01 -26.66
CA GLN A 192 -23.37 -19.45 -26.42
C GLN A 192 -24.20 -20.23 -27.44
N GLY A 193 -25.40 -19.76 -27.79
CA GLY A 193 -26.24 -20.37 -28.82
C GLY A 193 -25.59 -20.38 -30.20
N ARG A 194 -24.79 -19.35 -30.54
CA ARG A 194 -23.98 -19.33 -31.76
C ARG A 194 -22.78 -20.29 -31.73
N ALA A 195 -22.23 -20.56 -30.55
CA ALA A 195 -21.11 -21.49 -30.37
C ALA A 195 -21.54 -22.96 -30.25
N TRP A 196 -22.81 -23.23 -29.91
CA TRP A 196 -23.41 -24.56 -29.80
C TRP A 196 -24.21 -24.98 -31.04
N ALA A 197 -24.21 -24.21 -32.13
CA ALA A 197 -24.80 -24.68 -33.38
C ALA A 197 -24.11 -26.01 -33.76
N PRO A 198 -24.86 -27.11 -33.94
CA PRO A 198 -24.25 -28.41 -34.22
C PRO A 198 -23.37 -28.27 -35.47
N ILE A 199 -22.15 -28.80 -35.39
CA ILE A 199 -21.33 -29.00 -36.58
C ILE A 199 -22.17 -29.92 -37.47
N ASN A 200 -22.65 -29.40 -38.60
CA ASN A 200 -23.29 -30.24 -39.60
C ASN A 200 -22.20 -31.16 -40.15
N ASP A 201 -22.18 -32.40 -39.67
CA ASP A 201 -21.40 -33.49 -40.27
C ASP A 201 -21.97 -33.75 -41.67
N THR A 202 -21.25 -33.30 -42.71
CA THR A 202 -21.39 -33.73 -44.10
C THR A 202 -20.46 -34.89 -44.40
#